data_AF-A0A271KK23-F1
#
_entry.id   AF-A0A271KK23-F1
#
_cell.length_a   1.000
_cell.length_b   1.000
_cell.length_c   1.000
_cell.angle_alpha   90.00
_cell.angle_beta   90.00
_cell.angle_gamma   90.00
#
_symmetry.space_group_name_H-M   'P 1'
#
loop_
_entity.id
_entity.type
_entity.pdbx_description
1 polymer ?
#
loop_
_entity_poly.entity_id
_entity_poly.type
_entity_poly.pdbx_seq_one_letter_code
_entity_poly.pdbx_strand_id
1 'polypeptide(L)'
;MYKIMIECLDVAPGSGPQAAIDIEQEFRIHRTWHERPSCTYANGKLLLIARNNFDADGMALLDEFWDCLAAYLGEHGPMHILGVEQV
;
A
#
# COMPACT_ATOMS: atom_id res chain seq x y z
N MET A 1 -12.50 -13.19 -5.17
CA MET A 1 -12.00 -11.89 -4.66
C MET A 1 -10.48 -11.95 -4.69
N TYR A 2 -9.76 -10.85 -4.67
CA TYR A 2 -8.31 -10.81 -4.73
C TYR A 2 -7.77 -10.23 -3.43
N LYS A 3 -6.70 -10.81 -2.90
CA LYS A 3 -5.88 -10.25 -1.85
C LYS A 3 -4.54 -9.86 -2.47
N ILE A 4 -4.25 -8.57 -2.47
CA ILE A 4 -3.07 -7.99 -3.11
C ILE A 4 -2.10 -7.53 -2.01
N MET A 5 -0.81 -7.75 -2.24
CA MET A 5 0.28 -7.36 -1.34
C MET A 5 1.30 -6.56 -2.13
N ILE A 6 1.60 -5.34 -1.69
CA ILE A 6 2.52 -4.43 -2.36
C ILE A 6 3.54 -3.92 -1.35
N GLU A 7 4.81 -3.97 -1.70
CA GLU A 7 5.87 -3.33 -0.92
C GLU A 7 6.41 -2.07 -1.60
N CYS A 8 6.82 -1.10 -0.80
CA CYS A 8 7.71 -0.01 -1.19
C CYS A 8 9.01 -0.13 -0.38
N LEU A 9 10.15 -0.09 -1.06
CA LEU A 9 11.47 -0.19 -0.46
C LEU A 9 12.07 1.19 -0.15
N ASP A 10 13.21 1.18 0.55
CA ASP A 10 14.05 2.35 0.84
C ASP A 10 13.31 3.52 1.51
N VAL A 11 12.29 3.21 2.32
CA VAL A 11 11.51 4.20 3.06
C VAL A 11 12.30 4.65 4.29
N ALA A 12 12.50 5.97 4.41
CA ALA A 12 13.27 6.55 5.49
C ALA A 12 12.66 6.24 6.88
N PRO A 13 13.47 5.88 7.89
CA PRO A 13 12.97 5.54 9.22
C PRO A 13 12.31 6.71 9.96
N GLY A 14 12.61 7.95 9.57
CA GLY A 14 12.00 9.14 10.17
C GLY A 14 10.55 9.38 9.75
N SER A 15 10.12 8.86 8.60
CA SER A 15 8.78 9.08 8.04
C SER A 15 7.96 7.80 7.87
N GLY A 16 8.61 6.65 7.69
CA GLY A 16 7.96 5.36 7.44
C GLY A 16 6.85 4.98 8.44
N PRO A 17 7.09 5.00 9.76
CA PRO A 17 6.06 4.64 10.73
C PRO A 17 4.79 5.50 10.65
N GLN A 18 4.94 6.82 10.45
CA GLN A 18 3.80 7.73 10.35
C GLN A 18 3.09 7.55 9.00
N ALA A 19 3.84 7.44 7.91
CA ALA A 19 3.27 7.18 6.59
C ALA A 19 2.46 5.89 6.56
N ALA A 20 2.90 4.82 7.23
CA ALA A 20 2.10 3.59 7.32
C ALA A 20 0.71 3.84 7.95
N ILE A 21 0.65 4.62 9.02
CA ILE A 21 -0.61 4.97 9.70
C ILE A 21 -1.49 5.81 8.79
N ASP A 22 -0.92 6.86 8.19
CA ASP A 22 -1.67 7.80 7.34
C ASP A 22 -2.23 7.11 6.09
N ILE A 23 -1.42 6.27 5.45
CA ILE A 23 -1.84 5.47 4.28
C ILE A 23 -2.94 4.49 4.66
N GLU A 24 -2.80 3.76 5.79
CA GLU A 24 -3.87 2.86 6.21
C GLU A 24 -5.19 3.61 6.45
N GLN A 25 -5.14 4.79 7.08
CA GLN A 25 -6.31 5.62 7.31
C GLN A 25 -6.93 6.14 6.01
N GLU A 26 -6.11 6.61 5.07
CA GLU A 26 -6.56 7.04 3.74
C GLU A 26 -7.35 5.93 3.03
N PHE A 27 -6.81 4.70 3.02
CA PHE A 27 -7.50 3.56 2.44
C PHE A 27 -8.79 3.19 3.18
N ARG A 28 -8.81 3.29 4.52
CA ARG A 28 -10.01 2.99 5.32
C ARG A 28 -11.14 3.98 5.08
N ILE A 29 -10.83 5.26 4.90
CA ILE A 29 -11.81 6.34 4.89
C ILE A 29 -12.22 6.70 3.45
N HIS A 30 -11.26 6.75 2.53
CA HIS A 30 -11.45 7.36 1.21
C HIS A 30 -11.46 6.35 0.06
N ARG A 31 -10.81 5.19 0.20
CA ARG A 31 -10.68 4.18 -0.87
C ARG A 31 -11.39 2.88 -0.49
N THR A 32 -12.68 3.01 -0.18
CA THR A 32 -13.49 1.95 0.45
C THR A 32 -13.71 0.71 -0.42
N TRP A 33 -13.35 0.77 -1.70
CA TRP A 33 -13.32 -0.38 -2.62
C TRP A 33 -12.13 -1.33 -2.38
N HIS A 34 -11.14 -0.90 -1.58
CA HIS A 34 -10.08 -1.74 -1.04
C HIS A 34 -10.44 -2.17 0.39
N GLU A 35 -11.00 -3.37 0.52
CA GLU A 35 -11.44 -3.92 1.79
C GLU A 35 -10.28 -4.36 2.69
N ARG A 36 -10.48 -4.16 4.00
CA ARG A 36 -9.56 -4.56 5.07
C ARG A 36 -8.10 -4.14 4.80
N PRO A 37 -7.86 -2.86 4.48
CA PRO A 37 -6.50 -2.40 4.25
C PRO A 37 -5.68 -2.54 5.53
N SER A 38 -4.41 -2.87 5.36
CA SER A 38 -3.40 -2.79 6.41
C SER A 38 -2.10 -2.29 5.80
N CYS A 39 -1.53 -1.25 6.37
CA CYS A 39 -0.23 -0.74 5.96
C CYS A 39 0.73 -0.79 7.15
N THR A 40 1.90 -1.39 6.96
CA THR A 40 2.89 -1.57 8.02
C THR A 40 4.26 -1.11 7.57
N TYR A 41 5.04 -0.57 8.50
CA TYR A 41 6.43 -0.21 8.27
C TYR A 41 7.36 -1.14 9.05
N ALA A 42 8.35 -1.72 8.36
CA ALA A 42 9.41 -2.50 8.99
C ALA A 42 10.68 -2.50 8.13
N ASN A 43 11.84 -2.31 8.77
CA ASN A 43 13.17 -2.45 8.12
C ASN A 43 13.33 -1.66 6.81
N GLY A 44 12.88 -0.41 6.79
CA GLY A 44 12.98 0.45 5.59
C GLY A 44 11.94 0.12 4.50
N LYS A 45 10.90 -0.63 4.83
CA LYS A 45 9.85 -1.02 3.89
C LYS A 45 8.47 -0.64 4.39
N LEU A 46 7.62 -0.19 3.47
CA LEU A 46 6.17 -0.17 3.67
C LEU A 46 5.57 -1.39 2.98
N LEU A 47 4.64 -2.07 3.65
CA LEU A 47 3.86 -3.18 3.11
C LEU A 47 2.38 -2.84 3.21
N LEU A 48 1.72 -2.67 2.06
CA LEU A 48 0.27 -2.50 1.95
C LEU A 48 -0.38 -3.82 1.53
N ILE A 49 -1.40 -4.22 2.28
CA ILE A 49 -2.24 -5.37 1.96
C ILE A 49 -3.69 -4.91 1.92
N ALA A 50 -4.41 -5.24 0.85
CA ALA A 50 -5.84 -4.99 0.76
C ALA A 50 -6.54 -6.08 -0.05
N ARG A 51 -7.88 -6.06 -0.06
CA ARG A 51 -8.68 -6.98 -0.86
C ARG A 51 -9.68 -6.23 -1.72
N ASN A 52 -9.95 -6.72 -2.92
CA ASN A 52 -11.03 -6.21 -3.76
C ASN A 52 -11.49 -7.29 -4.74
N ASN A 53 -12.52 -7.03 -5.56
CA ASN A 53 -13.08 -8.00 -6.51
C ASN A 53 -12.71 -7.72 -7.98
N PHE A 54 -11.85 -6.74 -8.25
CA PHE A 54 -11.59 -6.25 -9.61
C PHE A 54 -10.10 -6.23 -10.00
N ASP A 55 -9.18 -6.28 -9.03
CA ASP A 55 -7.74 -6.06 -9.24
C ASP A 55 -6.98 -7.38 -9.39
N ALA A 56 -7.22 -8.05 -10.52
CA ALA A 56 -6.68 -9.38 -10.79
C ALA A 56 -5.16 -9.42 -11.01
N ASP A 57 -4.54 -8.28 -11.29
CA ASP A 57 -3.11 -8.11 -11.50
C ASP A 57 -2.44 -7.23 -10.43
N GLY A 58 -3.21 -6.61 -9.53
CA GLY A 58 -2.73 -5.76 -8.45
C GLY A 58 -2.36 -4.35 -8.88
N MET A 59 -2.60 -3.98 -10.14
CA MET A 59 -2.22 -2.69 -10.70
C MET A 59 -3.06 -1.54 -10.14
N ALA A 60 -4.33 -1.77 -9.80
CA ALA A 60 -5.16 -0.72 -9.25
C ALA A 60 -4.73 -0.35 -7.82
N LEU A 61 -4.44 -1.33 -6.97
CA LEU A 61 -3.89 -1.07 -5.64
C LEU A 61 -2.50 -0.42 -5.72
N LEU A 62 -1.68 -0.81 -6.70
CA LEU A 62 -0.35 -0.23 -6.91
C LEU A 62 -0.42 1.25 -7.25
N ASP A 63 -1.32 1.62 -8.18
CA ASP A 63 -1.54 3.00 -8.61
C ASP A 63 -1.96 3.89 -7.43
N GLU A 64 -2.98 3.45 -6.68
CA GLU A 64 -3.44 4.21 -5.52
C GLU A 64 -2.40 4.27 -4.39
N PHE A 65 -1.62 3.21 -4.19
CA PHE A 65 -0.53 3.23 -3.23
C PHE A 65 0.55 4.24 -3.63
N TRP A 66 0.85 4.37 -4.92
CA TRP A 66 1.78 5.37 -5.44
C TRP A 66 1.34 6.79 -5.11
N ASP A 67 0.07 7.12 -5.33
CA ASP A 67 -0.49 8.44 -4.97
C ASP A 67 -0.28 8.76 -3.48
N CYS A 68 -0.47 7.76 -2.62
CA CYS A 68 -0.23 7.89 -1.18
C CYS A 68 1.24 8.14 -0.86
N LEU A 69 2.16 7.39 -1.47
CA LEU A 69 3.60 7.57 -1.24
C LEU A 69 4.05 8.96 -1.72
N ALA A 70 3.57 9.42 -2.87
CA ALA A 70 3.83 10.77 -3.37
C ALA A 70 3.32 11.85 -2.40
N ALA A 71 2.14 11.65 -1.81
CA ALA A 71 1.55 12.62 -0.87
C ALA A 71 2.27 12.65 0.50
N TYR A 72 2.59 11.49 1.07
CA TYR A 72 3.08 11.39 2.46
C TYR A 72 4.60 11.28 2.59
N LEU A 73 5.30 10.83 1.55
CA LEU A 73 6.75 10.68 1.53
C LEU A 73 7.43 11.58 0.50
N GLY A 74 6.71 12.02 -0.54
CA GLY A 74 7.30 12.72 -1.67
C GLY A 74 8.10 11.76 -2.53
N GLU A 75 9.43 11.82 -2.43
CA GLU A 75 10.30 10.83 -3.07
C GLU A 75 10.28 9.51 -2.30
N HIS A 76 10.09 8.41 -3.02
CA HIS A 76 10.06 7.07 -2.45
C HIS A 76 10.85 6.09 -3.33
N GLY A 77 11.25 4.96 -2.72
CA GLY A 77 11.97 3.91 -3.41
C GLY A 77 11.09 3.07 -4.35
N PRO A 78 11.67 1.99 -4.91
CA PRO A 78 10.95 1.13 -5.83
C PRO A 78 9.79 0.40 -5.14
N MET A 79 8.74 0.15 -5.91
CA MET A 79 7.57 -0.61 -5.49
C MET A 79 7.49 -1.95 -6.21
N HIS A 80 6.98 -2.98 -5.53
CA HIS A 80 6.75 -4.29 -6.11
C HIS A 80 5.42 -4.87 -5.65
N ILE A 81 4.68 -5.44 -6.60
CA ILE A 81 3.57 -6.34 -6.30
C ILE A 81 4.18 -7.68 -5.86
N LEU A 82 4.05 -8.01 -4.57
CA LEU A 82 4.56 -9.25 -4.00
C LEU A 82 3.67 -10.44 -4.34
N GLY A 83 2.37 -10.20 -4.53
CA GLY A 83 1.45 -11.24 -4.95
C GLY A 83 0.01 -10.78 -5.03
N VAL A 84 -0.74 -11.52 -5.85
CA VAL A 84 -2.20 -11.44 -5.98
C VAL A 84 -2.75 -12.84 -5.75
N GLU A 85 -3.49 -13.02 -4.67
CA GLU A 85 -4.09 -14.30 -4.29
C GLU A 85 -5.60 -14.25 -4.56
N GLN A 86 -6.13 -15.20 -5.33
CA GLN A 86 -7.57 -15.39 -5.42
C GLN A 86 -8.10 -16.01 -4.13
N VAL A 87 -9.05 -15.33 -3.50
CA VAL A 87 -9.70 -15.69 -2.22
C VAL A 87 -11.22 -15.76 -2.33
#